data_AF-A0A366HYW8-F1
#
_entry.id   AF-A0A366HYW8-F1
#
_cell.length_a   1.000
_cell.length_b   1.000
_cell.length_c   1.000
_cell.angle_alpha   90.00
_cell.angle_beta   90.00
_cell.angle_gamma   90.00
#
_symmetry.space_group_name_H-M   'P 1'
#
loop_
_entity.id
_entity.type
_entity.pdbx_description
1 polymer ?
#
loop_
_entity_poly.entity_id
_entity_poly.type
_entity_poly.pdbx_seq_one_letter_code
_entity_poly.pdbx_strand_id
1 'polypeptide(L)'
;MIKFAIKLYNNDKDAHFIFHATPDLIHYTWQWYLTDDKENIGEPLEGQQYESFVTTTDLIKERGYEGLYLYCEYMDNNTKRKSKTEFIRLHADINKVIDSGIVFDDISTYDKNGMILD
;
A
#
# COMPACT_ATOMS: atom_id res chain seq x y z
N MET A 1 8.65 0.72 5.40
CA MET A 1 7.30 0.20 5.15
C MET A 1 7.44 -1.23 4.67
N ILE A 2 6.67 -2.15 5.26
CA ILE A 2 6.62 -3.56 4.84
C ILE A 2 5.52 -3.69 3.78
N LYS A 3 5.79 -4.39 2.68
CA LYS A 3 4.95 -4.48 1.49
C LYS A 3 4.71 -5.94 1.14
N PHE A 4 3.44 -6.34 1.12
CA PHE A 4 3.03 -7.66 0.68
C PHE A 4 2.14 -7.56 -0.54
N ALA A 5 2.27 -8.54 -1.43
CA ALA A 5 1.34 -8.76 -2.52
C ALA A 5 0.88 -10.22 -2.53
N ILE A 6 -0.41 -10.44 -2.79
CA ILE A 6 -0.95 -11.78 -2.97
C ILE A 6 -1.62 -11.83 -4.34
N LYS A 7 -1.04 -12.58 -5.27
CA LYS A 7 -1.56 -12.75 -6.62
C LYS A 7 -2.79 -13.64 -6.63
N LEU A 8 -3.74 -13.35 -7.52
CA LEU A 8 -4.91 -14.20 -7.71
C LEU A 8 -4.55 -15.50 -8.43
N TYR A 9 -5.26 -16.59 -8.11
CA TYR A 9 -5.04 -17.90 -8.73
C TYR A 9 -5.22 -17.82 -10.25
N ASN A 10 -4.22 -18.31 -11.01
CA ASN A 10 -4.20 -18.25 -12.48
C ASN A 10 -4.44 -16.84 -13.07
N ASN A 11 -4.05 -15.79 -12.35
CA ASN A 11 -4.11 -14.41 -12.82
C ASN A 11 -2.74 -13.75 -12.58
N ASP A 12 -2.13 -13.25 -13.65
CA ASP A 12 -0.79 -12.67 -13.64
C ASP A 12 -0.78 -11.16 -13.37
N LYS A 13 -1.94 -10.50 -13.33
CA LYS A 13 -2.08 -9.05 -13.22
C LYS A 13 -2.73 -8.59 -11.92
N ASP A 14 -3.76 -9.29 -11.48
CA ASP A 14 -4.52 -8.87 -10.32
C ASP A 14 -3.91 -9.41 -9.03
N ALA A 15 -3.91 -8.56 -8.01
CA ALA A 15 -3.37 -8.87 -6.71
C ALA A 15 -4.09 -8.11 -5.60
N HIS A 16 -3.99 -8.64 -4.39
CA HIS A 16 -4.23 -7.92 -3.16
C HIS A 16 -2.91 -7.33 -2.67
N PHE A 17 -2.93 -6.06 -2.26
CA PHE A 17 -1.76 -5.36 -1.73
C PHE A 17 -1.99 -5.03 -0.26
N ILE A 18 -0.96 -5.25 0.55
CA ILE A 18 -0.97 -4.89 1.97
C ILE A 18 0.29 -4.08 2.24
N PHE A 19 0.12 -2.86 2.74
CA PHE A 19 1.21 -1.95 3.05
C PHE A 19 1.19 -1.57 4.53
N HIS A 20 2.26 -1.87 5.25
CA HIS A 20 2.43 -1.56 6.67
C HIS A 20 3.42 -0.41 6.85
N ALA A 21 2.96 0.72 7.39
CA ALA A 21 3.76 1.94 7.42
C ALA A 21 5.06 1.82 8.25
N THR A 22 5.00 1.19 9.43
CA THR A 22 6.06 1.12 10.43
C THR A 22 5.96 -0.20 11.20
N PRO A 23 7.01 -0.70 11.87
CA PRO A 23 6.87 -1.77 12.84
C PRO A 23 6.08 -1.32 14.08
N ASP A 24 5.34 -2.27 14.64
CA ASP A 24 4.34 -2.19 15.69
C ASP A 24 4.73 -1.30 16.90
N LEU A 25 4.23 -0.07 16.92
CA LEU A 25 4.43 0.87 18.02
C LEU A 25 3.08 1.48 18.41
N ILE A 26 2.56 1.05 19.57
CA ILE A 26 1.26 1.44 20.17
C ILE A 26 1.11 2.97 20.32
N HIS A 27 2.21 3.72 20.26
CA HIS A 27 2.25 5.17 20.49
C HIS A 27 2.21 6.01 19.22
N TYR A 28 1.81 5.46 18.07
CA TYR A 28 1.73 6.22 16.82
C TYR A 28 0.29 6.48 16.39
N THR A 29 0.12 7.54 15.61
CA THR A 29 -1.08 7.80 14.80
C THR A 29 -0.69 7.79 13.34
N TRP A 30 -1.58 7.29 12.48
CA TRP A 30 -1.33 7.14 11.04
C TRP A 30 -2.38 7.87 10.24
N GLN A 31 -2.00 8.32 9.06
CA GLN A 31 -2.92 8.79 8.03
C GLN A 31 -2.32 8.46 6.66
N TRP A 32 -3.09 7.74 5.84
CA TRP A 32 -2.71 7.44 4.46
C TRP A 32 -3.14 8.55 3.51
N TYR A 33 -2.34 8.75 2.47
CA TYR A 33 -2.50 9.81 1.49
C TYR A 33 -2.29 9.31 0.07
N LEU A 34 -2.96 9.95 -0.88
CA LEU A 34 -2.69 9.81 -2.31
C LEU A 34 -2.25 11.15 -2.90
N THR A 35 -1.27 11.11 -3.78
CA THR A 35 -0.80 12.30 -4.50
C THR A 35 -0.41 11.94 -5.93
N ASP A 36 -0.57 12.86 -6.86
CA ASP A 36 -0.01 12.74 -8.21
C ASP A 36 1.44 13.24 -8.28
N ASP A 37 1.86 14.03 -7.29
CA ASP A 37 3.19 14.62 -7.15
C ASP A 37 3.81 14.32 -5.77
N LYS A 38 5.01 13.73 -5.76
CA LYS A 38 5.74 13.39 -4.54
C LYS A 38 6.24 14.62 -3.77
N GLU A 39 6.34 15.77 -4.42
CA GLU A 39 6.80 17.03 -3.81
C GLU A 39 5.69 17.74 -3.03
N ASN A 40 4.42 17.36 -3.25
CA ASN A 40 3.27 17.96 -2.60
C ASN A 40 2.68 17.07 -1.49
N ILE A 41 1.91 17.69 -0.60
CA ILE A 41 1.08 16.96 0.37
C ILE A 41 -0.10 16.37 -0.40
N GLY A 42 -0.28 15.06 -0.30
CA GLY A 42 -1.39 14.37 -0.93
C GLY A 42 -2.74 14.64 -0.26
N GLU A 43 -3.79 14.16 -0.90
CA GLU A 43 -5.13 14.13 -0.34
C GLU A 43 -5.23 12.98 0.69
N PRO A 44 -5.74 13.26 1.91
CA PRO A 44 -5.91 12.23 2.92
C PRO A 44 -7.00 11.24 2.49
N LEU A 45 -6.71 9.95 2.63
CA LEU A 45 -7.72 8.90 2.48
C LEU A 45 -8.61 8.86 3.72
N GLU A 46 -9.89 9.21 3.56
CA GLU A 46 -10.86 9.25 4.65
C GLU A 46 -10.97 7.88 5.35
N GLY A 47 -10.90 7.89 6.68
CA GLY A 47 -10.99 6.68 7.51
C GLY A 47 -9.75 5.77 7.47
N GLN A 48 -8.74 6.05 6.65
CA GLN A 48 -7.51 5.26 6.56
C GLN A 48 -6.46 5.77 7.56
N GLN A 49 -6.77 5.60 8.85
CA GLN A 49 -5.95 6.07 9.98
C GLN A 49 -5.28 4.93 10.76
N TYR A 50 -5.10 3.80 10.10
CA TYR A 50 -4.51 2.59 10.66
C TYR A 50 -3.07 2.40 10.15
N GLU A 51 -2.30 1.61 10.87
CA GLU A 51 -0.92 1.24 10.52
C GLU A 51 -0.82 0.61 9.12
N SER A 52 -1.85 -0.13 8.74
CA SER A 52 -1.90 -0.89 7.49
C SER A 52 -2.91 -0.31 6.52
N PHE A 53 -2.57 -0.29 5.24
CA PHE A 53 -3.49 -0.03 4.15
C PHE A 53 -3.59 -1.26 3.26
N VAL A 54 -4.81 -1.69 2.98
CA VAL A 54 -5.11 -2.82 2.11
C VAL A 54 -5.87 -2.31 0.90
N THR A 55 -5.45 -2.75 -0.29
CA THR A 55 -6.18 -2.47 -1.52
C THR A 55 -6.06 -3.62 -2.51
N THR A 56 -6.81 -3.56 -3.60
CA THR A 56 -6.78 -4.54 -4.68
C THR A 56 -6.59 -3.83 -6.00
N THR A 57 -6.13 -4.53 -7.03
CA THR A 57 -6.10 -3.97 -8.38
C THR A 57 -7.47 -3.48 -8.84
N ASP A 58 -8.55 -4.16 -8.46
CA ASP A 58 -9.92 -3.72 -8.76
C ASP A 58 -10.30 -2.43 -8.04
N LEU A 59 -10.00 -2.31 -6.75
CA LEU A 59 -10.23 -1.07 -6.01
C LEU A 59 -9.41 0.11 -6.57
N ILE A 60 -8.18 -0.14 -7.03
CA ILE A 60 -7.36 0.88 -7.69
C ILE A 60 -8.06 1.40 -8.96
N LYS A 61 -8.65 0.52 -9.78
CA LYS A 61 -9.43 0.91 -10.97
C LYS A 61 -10.68 1.69 -10.57
N GLU A 62 -11.48 1.14 -9.67
CA GLU A 62 -12.78 1.69 -9.27
C GLU A 62 -12.67 3.07 -8.62
N ARG A 63 -11.62 3.29 -7.83
CA ARG A 63 -11.40 4.56 -7.12
C ARG A 63 -10.59 5.57 -7.92
N GLY A 64 -10.12 5.23 -9.12
CA GLY A 64 -9.30 6.10 -9.96
C GLY A 64 -7.91 6.36 -9.38
N TYR A 65 -7.32 5.38 -8.70
CA TYR A 65 -5.99 5.50 -8.09
C TYR A 65 -4.83 5.16 -9.03
N GLU A 66 -5.14 4.78 -10.28
CA GLU A 66 -4.14 4.42 -11.28
C GLU A 66 -3.10 5.53 -11.48
N GLY A 67 -1.83 5.18 -11.27
CA GLY A 67 -0.69 6.06 -11.46
C GLY A 67 -0.42 7.03 -10.30
N LEU A 68 -1.29 7.13 -9.30
CA LEU A 68 -1.10 7.93 -8.09
C LEU A 68 -0.06 7.31 -7.17
N TYR A 69 0.55 8.14 -6.33
CA TYR A 69 1.46 7.73 -5.28
C TYR A 69 0.75 7.62 -3.94
N LEU A 70 0.85 6.45 -3.33
CA LEU A 70 0.43 6.16 -1.96
C LEU A 70 1.60 6.36 -0.99
N TYR A 71 1.34 7.01 0.14
CA TYR A 71 2.24 7.04 1.28
C TYR A 71 1.46 7.16 2.59
N CYS A 72 2.11 6.86 3.71
CA CYS A 72 1.57 7.09 5.04
C CYS A 72 2.38 8.18 5.74
N GLU A 73 1.70 9.15 6.36
CA GLU A 73 2.29 9.99 7.41
C GLU A 73 1.96 9.35 8.76
N TYR A 74 2.96 9.25 9.63
CA TYR A 74 2.78 8.76 10.98
C TYR A 74 3.44 9.70 11.99
N MET A 75 2.80 9.84 13.15
CA MET A 75 3.24 10.74 14.21
C MET A 75 3.44 9.96 15.51
N ASP A 76 4.61 10.12 16.11
CA ASP A 76 4.87 9.65 17.47
C ASP A 76 4.08 10.53 18.45
N ASN A 77 3.14 9.95 19.18
CA ASN A 77 2.27 10.67 20.09
C ASN A 77 3.01 11.22 21.32
N ASN A 78 4.17 10.65 21.68
CA ASN A 78 4.99 11.08 22.80
C ASN A 78 5.87 12.28 22.41
N THR A 79 6.55 12.20 21.27
CA THR A 79 7.50 13.25 20.83
C THR A 79 6.90 14.27 19.88
N LYS A 80 5.69 14.02 19.35
CA LYS A 80 5.01 14.78 18.30
C LYS A 80 5.80 14.88 16.98
N ARG A 81 6.81 14.03 16.80
CA ARG A 81 7.58 13.96 15.56
C ARG A 81 6.78 13.25 14.49
N LYS A 82 6.73 13.86 13.30
CA LYS A 82 6.09 13.31 12.11
C LYS A 82 7.14 12.68 11.20
N SER A 83 6.75 11.63 10.51
CA SER A 83 7.56 10.97 9.50
C SER A 83 6.66 10.42 8.39
N LYS A 84 7.24 10.22 7.21
CA LYS A 84 6.53 9.67 6.06
C LYS A 84 7.20 8.37 5.64
N THR A 85 6.41 7.44 5.15
CA THR A 85 6.94 6.29 4.42
C THR A 85 7.52 6.72 3.09
N GLU A 86 8.24 5.81 2.43
CA GLU A 86 8.44 5.90 0.98
C GLU A 86 7.09 5.93 0.22
N PHE A 87 7.14 6.40 -1.03
CA PHE A 87 5.99 6.49 -1.92
C PHE A 87 5.89 5.26 -2.83
N ILE A 88 4.70 4.65 -2.90
CA ILE A 88 4.40 3.56 -3.83
C ILE A 88 3.54 4.09 -4.97
N ARG A 89 3.97 3.87 -6.21
CA ARG A 89 3.10 4.16 -7.36
C ARG A 89 2.09 3.02 -7.52
N LEU A 90 0.80 3.35 -7.45
CA LEU A 90 -0.27 2.39 -7.58
C LEU A 90 -0.55 2.12 -9.05
N HIS A 91 -0.69 0.84 -9.38
CA HIS A 91 -1.16 0.37 -10.67
C HIS A 91 -2.13 -0.78 -10.45
N ALA A 92 -3.17 -0.83 -11.27
CA ALA A 92 -4.11 -1.93 -11.30
C ALA A 92 -3.59 -3.14 -12.12
N ASP A 93 -2.30 -3.40 -11.98
CA ASP A 93 -1.53 -4.49 -12.57
C ASP A 93 -0.26 -4.66 -11.74
N ILE A 94 -0.11 -5.81 -11.07
CA ILE A 94 1.04 -6.07 -10.19
C ILE A 94 2.38 -5.99 -10.93
N ASN A 95 2.45 -6.38 -12.20
CA ASN A 95 3.70 -6.34 -12.94
C ASN A 95 4.13 -4.89 -13.16
N LYS A 96 3.18 -3.98 -13.42
CA LYS A 96 3.48 -2.55 -13.50
C LYS A 96 3.94 -1.96 -12.17
N VAL A 97 3.38 -2.43 -11.05
CA VAL A 97 3.86 -2.01 -9.72
C VAL A 97 5.33 -2.44 -9.53
N ILE A 98 5.66 -3.68 -9.87
CA ILE A 98 7.04 -4.21 -9.80
C ILE A 98 7.97 -3.44 -10.75
N ASP A 99 7.56 -3.26 -12.01
CA ASP A 99 8.31 -2.54 -13.04
C ASP A 99 8.55 -1.07 -12.68
N SER A 100 7.71 -0.48 -11.81
CA SER A 100 7.90 0.86 -11.27
C SER A 100 9.02 0.95 -10.22
N GLY A 101 9.67 -0.18 -9.90
CA GLY A 101 10.80 -0.28 -8.97
C GLY A 101 10.41 -0.60 -7.53
N ILE A 102 9.15 -0.98 -7.28
CA ILE A 102 8.70 -1.36 -5.94
C ILE A 102 9.20 -2.76 -5.60
N VAL A 103 9.92 -2.85 -4.49
CA VAL A 103 10.38 -4.11 -3.92
C VAL A 103 9.39 -4.53 -2.83
N PHE A 104 8.77 -5.69 -3.01
CA PHE A 104 7.91 -6.32 -2.01
C PHE A 104 8.75 -7.16 -1.05
N ASP A 105 8.35 -7.17 0.22
CA ASP A 105 8.95 -8.02 1.26
C ASP A 105 8.52 -9.48 1.08
N ASP A 106 7.28 -9.72 0.62
CA ASP A 106 6.82 -11.03 0.17
C ASP A 106 5.78 -10.91 -0.97
N ILE A 107 5.81 -11.88 -1.88
CA ILE A 107 4.83 -12.04 -2.97
C ILE A 107 4.35 -13.48 -2.99
N SER A 108 3.16 -13.71 -2.45
CA SER A 108 2.52 -15.03 -2.40
C SER A 108 1.44 -15.15 -3.48
N THR A 109 0.84 -16.32 -3.64
CA THR A 109 -0.26 -16.56 -4.61
C THR A 109 -1.39 -17.37 -3.96
N TYR A 110 -2.65 -17.01 -4.26
CA TYR A 110 -3.78 -17.84 -3.86
C TYR A 110 -3.84 -19.15 -4.67
N ASP A 111 -4.15 -20.26 -4.01
CA ASP A 111 -4.52 -21.50 -4.68
C ASP A 111 -5.99 -21.44 -5.18
N LYS A 112 -6.41 -22.50 -5.87
CA LYS A 112 -7.79 -22.64 -6.39
C LYS A 112 -8.89 -22.59 -5.32
N ASN A 113 -8.55 -22.77 -4.04
CA ASN A 113 -9.46 -22.76 -2.91
C ASN A 113 -9.39 -21.45 -2.10
N GLY A 114 -8.53 -20.50 -2.50
CA GLY A 114 -8.32 -19.24 -1.79
C GLY A 114 -7.32 -19.32 -0.64
N MET A 115 -6.56 -20.42 -0.52
CA MET A 115 -5.48 -20.54 0.46
C MET A 115 -4.22 -19.84 -0.08
N ILE A 116 -3.48 -19.16 0.79
CA ILE A 116 -2.21 -18.55 0.41
C ILE A 116 -1.14 -19.65 0.32
N LEU A 117 -0.41 -19.69 -0.79
CA LEU A 117 0.77 -20.51 -0.98
C LEU A 117 2.02 -19.65 -0.78
N ASP A 118 2.88 -20.09 0.14
CA ASP A 118 4.23 -19.54 0.39
C ASP A 118 5.23 -20.00 -0.70
#